data_AF-A0A7W8IT71-F1
#
_entry.id   AF-A0A7W8IT71-F1
#
_cell.length_a   1.000
_cell.length_b   1.000
_cell.length_c   1.000
_cell.angle_alpha   90.00
_cell.angle_beta   90.00
_cell.angle_gamma   90.00
#
_symmetry.space_group_name_H-M   'P 1'
#
loop_
_entity.id
_entity.type
_entity.pdbx_description
1 polymer ?
#
loop_
_entity_poly.entity_id
_entity_poly.type
_entity_poly.pdbx_seq_one_letter_code
_entity_poly.pdbx_strand_id
1 'polypeptide(L)'
;MKKQIEALLEKRARLFVSTNRCQEDPNIEKKRQLFQKREAEIVKCVLKGQVLRKQRIGERTDIDYMVHYQFLVRQHGWMYVEEQVEQRRAGFVCGELMEDKNIKVVDTFEEKLRMDREAKKGETINYVYDRMKAVKYAEMWWNSYHPAFPKFDVDCTNFVSQCLYAGGIPMTGYPNRQKGWWMKNKSWSYSWAVAHAFRWYLSGEHLGLQAMEVSAPEQLMLGDVICYDFEGDGRFDHSTIVVAKDRQGMPLVNAHTTNSRMRYWSYEDSSAYTPDIQYKFFHIVDKG
;
A
#
# COMPACT_ATOMS: atom_id res chain seq x y z
N MET A 1 -15.36 -7.02 27.05
CA MET A 1 -14.53 -6.14 26.19
C MET A 1 -13.20 -6.77 25.71
N LYS A 2 -12.04 -6.70 26.39
CA LYS A 2 -10.76 -7.23 25.85
C LYS A 2 -10.82 -8.68 25.36
N LYS A 3 -11.29 -9.60 26.22
CA LYS A 3 -11.47 -11.02 25.88
C LYS A 3 -12.41 -11.24 24.67
N GLN A 4 -13.40 -10.37 24.47
CA GLN A 4 -14.31 -10.47 23.33
C GLN A 4 -13.63 -10.04 22.03
N ILE A 5 -12.74 -9.02 22.06
CA ILE A 5 -11.90 -8.65 20.91
C ILE A 5 -10.91 -9.79 20.59
N GLU A 6 -10.27 -10.38 21.60
CA GLU A 6 -9.37 -11.53 21.42
C GLU A 6 -10.11 -12.71 20.76
N ALA A 7 -11.29 -13.08 21.29
CA ALA A 7 -12.13 -14.13 20.72
C ALA A 7 -12.60 -13.81 19.28
N LEU A 8 -12.93 -12.54 18.99
CA LEU A 8 -13.28 -12.08 17.65
C LEU A 8 -12.11 -12.27 16.67
N LEU A 9 -10.90 -11.87 17.06
CA LEU A 9 -9.70 -12.03 16.23
C LEU A 9 -9.34 -13.49 16.03
N GLU A 10 -9.48 -14.34 17.05
CA GLU A 10 -9.28 -15.79 16.92
C GLU A 10 -10.29 -16.42 15.97
N LYS A 11 -11.58 -16.05 16.07
CA LYS A 11 -12.62 -16.50 15.14
C LYS A 11 -12.25 -16.10 13.71
N ARG A 12 -11.87 -14.84 13.51
CA ARG A 12 -11.49 -14.30 12.20
C ARG A 12 -10.27 -14.99 11.60
N ALA A 13 -9.23 -15.25 12.41
CA ALA A 13 -8.04 -15.98 11.98
C ALA A 13 -8.38 -17.37 11.43
N ARG A 14 -9.31 -18.09 12.08
CA ARG A 14 -9.78 -19.41 11.63
C ARG A 14 -10.54 -19.35 10.30
N LEU A 15 -11.31 -18.28 10.07
CA LEU A 15 -12.06 -18.12 8.82
C LEU A 15 -11.14 -18.02 7.59
N PHE A 16 -9.96 -17.41 7.71
CA PHE A 16 -8.99 -17.34 6.61
C PHE A 16 -8.43 -18.70 6.18
N VAL A 17 -8.35 -19.66 7.11
CA VAL A 17 -7.77 -21.01 6.87
C VAL A 17 -8.86 -22.06 6.62
N SER A 18 -10.13 -21.73 6.87
CA SER A 18 -11.27 -22.61 6.63
C SER A 18 -11.36 -23.02 5.16
N THR A 19 -11.97 -24.17 4.89
CA THR A 19 -12.34 -24.62 3.53
C THR A 19 -13.79 -24.30 3.18
N ASN A 20 -14.64 -24.04 4.18
CA ASN A 20 -16.05 -23.70 3.97
C ASN A 20 -16.20 -22.27 3.44
N ARG A 21 -17.25 -22.00 2.64
CA ARG A 21 -17.57 -20.62 2.21
C ARG A 21 -17.79 -19.73 3.43
N CYS A 22 -17.17 -18.56 3.44
CA CYS A 22 -17.34 -17.58 4.51
C CYS A 22 -18.46 -16.61 4.14
N GLN A 23 -19.66 -16.79 4.70
CA GLN A 23 -20.77 -15.83 4.54
C GLN A 23 -20.70 -14.66 5.52
N GLU A 24 -19.90 -14.79 6.60
CA GLU A 24 -19.84 -13.80 7.68
C GLU A 24 -19.04 -12.54 7.33
N ASP A 25 -18.03 -12.66 6.47
CA ASP A 25 -17.16 -11.54 6.09
C ASP A 25 -16.76 -11.65 4.60
N PRO A 26 -17.35 -10.82 3.72
CA PRO A 26 -17.06 -10.84 2.30
C PRO A 26 -15.59 -10.56 1.96
N ASN A 27 -14.85 -9.79 2.78
CA ASN A 27 -13.45 -9.48 2.51
C ASN A 27 -12.54 -10.69 2.73
N ILE A 28 -12.87 -11.53 3.73
CA ILE A 28 -12.17 -12.80 3.96
C ILE A 28 -12.36 -13.73 2.78
N GLU A 29 -13.59 -13.83 2.28
CA GLU A 29 -13.92 -14.68 1.14
C GLU A 29 -13.21 -14.19 -0.14
N LYS A 30 -13.23 -12.88 -0.43
CA LYS A 30 -12.47 -12.29 -1.55
C LYS A 30 -10.98 -12.64 -1.48
N LYS A 31 -10.36 -12.49 -0.30
CA LYS A 31 -8.94 -12.82 -0.12
C LYS A 31 -8.66 -14.30 -0.36
N ARG A 32 -9.49 -15.20 0.15
CA ARG A 32 -9.36 -16.65 -0.06
C ARG A 32 -9.50 -17.02 -1.53
N GLN A 33 -10.50 -16.46 -2.22
CA GLN A 33 -10.73 -16.67 -3.65
C GLN A 33 -9.54 -16.15 -4.47
N LEU A 34 -8.97 -15.00 -4.10
CA LEU A 34 -7.78 -14.46 -4.75
C LEU A 34 -6.60 -15.41 -4.63
N PHE A 35 -6.32 -15.96 -3.44
CA PHE A 35 -5.26 -16.97 -3.27
C PHE A 35 -5.53 -18.23 -4.11
N GLN A 36 -6.77 -18.74 -4.10
CA GLN A 36 -7.14 -19.92 -4.89
C GLN A 36 -6.94 -19.70 -6.40
N LYS A 37 -7.30 -18.52 -6.92
CA LYS A 37 -7.15 -18.14 -8.34
C LYS A 37 -5.71 -18.24 -8.84
N ARG A 38 -4.73 -18.11 -7.94
CA ARG A 38 -3.28 -18.16 -8.23
C ARG A 38 -2.59 -19.40 -7.64
N GLU A 39 -3.36 -20.47 -7.39
CA GLU A 39 -2.85 -21.74 -6.88
C GLU A 39 -2.05 -21.59 -5.57
N ALA A 40 -2.48 -20.65 -4.74
CA ALA A 40 -1.94 -20.37 -3.43
C ALA A 40 -2.99 -20.60 -2.34
N GLU A 41 -2.53 -20.82 -1.12
CA GLU A 41 -3.42 -20.99 0.03
C GLU A 41 -2.82 -20.39 1.30
N ILE A 42 -3.68 -19.90 2.18
CA ILE A 42 -3.31 -19.46 3.53
C ILE A 42 -3.29 -20.70 4.43
N VAL A 43 -2.11 -21.22 4.75
CA VAL A 43 -1.97 -22.41 5.62
C VAL A 43 -2.03 -22.05 7.11
N LYS A 44 -1.73 -20.80 7.46
CA LYS A 44 -1.84 -20.29 8.83
C LYS A 44 -2.10 -18.79 8.82
N CYS A 45 -2.94 -18.35 9.75
CA CYS A 45 -3.25 -16.94 9.95
C CYS A 45 -3.10 -16.59 11.43
N VAL A 46 -2.38 -15.51 11.73
CA VAL A 46 -2.20 -14.97 13.10
C VAL A 46 -2.60 -13.52 13.11
N LEU A 47 -3.50 -13.15 14.02
CA LEU A 47 -3.97 -11.78 14.21
C LEU A 47 -3.55 -11.29 15.60
N LYS A 48 -2.87 -10.14 15.66
CA LYS A 48 -2.47 -9.50 16.92
C LYS A 48 -3.13 -8.14 17.03
N GLY A 49 -3.94 -7.95 18.08
CA GLY A 49 -4.62 -6.69 18.36
C GLY A 49 -3.85 -5.82 19.35
N GLN A 50 -3.77 -4.52 19.08
CA GLN A 50 -3.24 -3.50 19.99
C GLN A 50 -4.25 -2.38 20.16
N VAL A 51 -4.73 -2.14 21.39
CA VAL A 51 -5.64 -1.02 21.67
C VAL A 51 -4.91 0.31 21.47
N LEU A 52 -5.52 1.21 20.71
CA LEU A 52 -5.03 2.55 20.45
C LEU A 52 -5.74 3.57 21.35
N ARG A 53 -7.07 3.49 21.41
CA ARG A 53 -7.91 4.45 22.14
C ARG A 53 -9.17 3.77 22.66
N LYS A 54 -9.67 4.27 23.79
CA LYS A 54 -10.97 3.90 24.36
C LYS A 54 -11.78 5.18 24.62
N GLN A 55 -13.02 5.22 24.15
CA GLN A 55 -13.95 6.32 24.38
C GLN A 55 -15.27 5.77 24.92
N ARG A 56 -15.82 6.39 25.97
CA ARG A 56 -17.09 5.99 26.57
C ARG A 56 -18.05 7.17 26.59
N ILE A 57 -19.27 6.95 26.09
CA ILE A 57 -20.37 7.91 26.10
C ILE A 57 -21.61 7.17 26.60
N GLY A 58 -22.03 7.46 27.84
CA GLY A 58 -23.09 6.72 28.52
C GLY A 58 -22.77 5.22 28.64
N GLU A 59 -23.67 4.39 28.09
CA GLU A 59 -23.55 2.94 28.06
C GLU A 59 -22.71 2.41 26.88
N ARG A 60 -22.42 3.28 25.89
CA ARG A 60 -21.62 2.92 24.72
C ARG A 60 -20.13 3.13 25.01
N THR A 61 -19.33 2.13 24.67
CA THR A 61 -17.87 2.20 24.70
C THR A 61 -17.31 1.84 23.33
N ASP A 62 -16.64 2.76 22.68
CA ASP A 62 -15.90 2.49 21.44
C ASP A 62 -14.41 2.25 21.77
N ILE A 63 -13.84 1.20 21.19
CA ILE A 63 -12.43 0.86 21.30
C ILE A 63 -11.83 0.88 19.90
N ASP A 64 -10.91 1.81 19.67
CA ASP A 64 -10.07 1.82 18.47
C ASP A 64 -8.84 0.98 18.74
N TYR A 65 -8.54 0.07 17.81
CA TYR A 65 -7.43 -0.85 17.93
C TYR A 65 -6.82 -1.16 16.57
N MET A 66 -5.53 -1.46 16.58
CA MET A 66 -4.77 -1.88 15.42
C MET A 66 -4.71 -3.41 15.38
N VAL A 67 -4.89 -4.00 14.20
CA VAL A 67 -4.75 -5.44 13.98
C VAL A 67 -3.61 -5.68 13.01
N HIS A 68 -2.61 -6.43 13.45
CA HIS A 68 -1.55 -6.96 12.58
C HIS A 68 -1.92 -8.39 12.16
N TYR A 69 -2.16 -8.56 10.86
CA TYR A 69 -2.41 -9.84 10.20
C TYR A 69 -1.10 -10.40 9.68
N GLN A 70 -0.87 -11.69 9.93
CA GLN A 70 0.24 -12.45 9.37
C GLN A 70 -0.32 -13.71 8.72
N PHE A 71 -0.20 -13.80 7.39
CA PHE A 71 -0.67 -14.92 6.59
C PHE A 71 0.54 -15.74 6.14
N LEU A 72 0.69 -16.97 6.63
CA LEU A 72 1.62 -17.92 6.05
C LEU A 72 0.97 -18.50 4.81
N VAL A 73 1.55 -18.19 3.65
CA VAL A 73 1.03 -18.57 2.34
C VAL A 73 1.90 -19.70 1.79
N ARG A 74 1.26 -20.71 1.20
CA ARG A 74 1.91 -21.76 0.41
C ARG A 74 1.49 -21.64 -1.05
N GLN A 75 2.44 -21.67 -1.98
CA GLN A 75 2.20 -21.65 -3.42
C GLN A 75 3.29 -22.44 -4.14
N HIS A 76 2.95 -23.48 -4.90
CA HIS A 76 3.91 -24.33 -5.64
C HIS A 76 5.16 -24.75 -4.83
N GLY A 77 4.98 -25.20 -3.58
CA GLY A 77 6.07 -25.62 -2.69
C GLY A 77 6.88 -24.48 -2.05
N TRP A 78 6.64 -23.22 -2.44
CA TRP A 78 7.20 -22.04 -1.79
C TRP A 78 6.30 -21.55 -0.67
N MET A 79 6.91 -21.09 0.41
CA MET A 79 6.22 -20.45 1.52
C MET A 79 6.75 -19.04 1.74
N TYR A 80 5.84 -18.12 2.04
CA TYR A 80 6.17 -16.76 2.42
C TYR A 80 5.14 -16.23 3.42
N VAL A 81 5.46 -15.12 4.07
CA VAL A 81 4.54 -14.42 4.97
C VAL A 81 4.10 -13.12 4.30
N GLU A 82 2.81 -13.01 4.03
CA GLU A 82 2.15 -11.75 3.72
C GLU A 82 1.66 -11.12 5.02
N GLU A 83 1.88 -9.81 5.17
CA GLU A 83 1.48 -9.08 6.37
C GLU A 83 0.65 -7.85 6.03
N GLN A 84 -0.28 -7.50 6.92
CA GLN A 84 -1.11 -6.32 6.77
C GLN A 84 -1.43 -5.72 8.14
N VAL A 85 -1.52 -4.39 8.21
CA VAL A 85 -1.98 -3.68 9.41
C VAL A 85 -3.24 -2.88 9.09
N GLU A 86 -4.27 -3.06 9.90
CA GLU A 86 -5.53 -2.32 9.79
C GLU A 86 -5.90 -1.66 11.12
N GLN A 87 -6.53 -0.48 11.05
CA GLN A 87 -7.22 0.10 12.20
C GLN A 87 -8.69 -0.31 12.20
N ARG A 88 -9.21 -0.63 13.38
CA ARG A 88 -10.58 -1.09 13.57
C ARG A 88 -11.21 -0.41 14.78
N ARG A 89 -12.54 -0.30 14.76
CA ARG A 89 -13.36 0.18 15.87
C ARG A 89 -14.33 -0.91 16.30
N ALA A 90 -14.21 -1.33 17.55
CA ALA A 90 -15.18 -2.19 18.21
C ALA A 90 -16.13 -1.35 19.07
N GLY A 91 -17.42 -1.44 18.82
CA GLY A 91 -18.48 -0.76 19.57
C GLY A 91 -19.10 -1.70 20.59
N PHE A 92 -19.11 -1.30 21.86
CA PHE A 92 -19.71 -2.05 22.96
C PHE A 92 -20.90 -1.30 23.54
N VAL A 93 -21.96 -2.02 23.90
CA VAL A 93 -23.11 -1.50 24.67
C VAL A 93 -23.28 -2.38 25.89
N CYS A 94 -23.34 -1.78 27.08
CA CYS A 94 -23.42 -2.51 28.35
C CYS A 94 -22.32 -3.57 28.55
N GLY A 95 -21.16 -3.40 27.90
CA GLY A 95 -20.01 -4.30 27.99
C GLY A 95 -19.97 -5.43 26.96
N GLU A 96 -21.03 -5.59 26.16
CA GLU A 96 -21.16 -6.58 25.09
C GLU A 96 -20.77 -5.98 23.73
N LEU A 97 -20.05 -6.76 22.92
CA LEU A 97 -19.60 -6.37 21.59
C LEU A 97 -20.80 -6.36 20.63
N MET A 98 -21.12 -5.19 20.09
CA MET A 98 -22.25 -4.99 19.18
C MET A 98 -21.81 -4.84 17.72
N GLU A 99 -20.68 -4.17 17.49
CA GLU A 99 -20.15 -3.95 16.14
C GLU A 99 -18.62 -4.01 16.14
N ASP A 100 -18.05 -4.40 15.00
CA ASP A 100 -16.63 -4.28 14.71
C ASP A 100 -16.44 -3.92 13.23
N LYS A 101 -15.71 -2.82 12.96
CA LYS A 101 -15.51 -2.33 11.59
C LYS A 101 -14.11 -1.83 11.35
N ASN A 102 -13.65 -1.97 10.11
CA ASN A 102 -12.42 -1.33 9.64
C ASN A 102 -12.63 0.20 9.60
N ILE A 103 -11.66 0.96 10.12
CA ILE A 103 -11.65 2.42 10.02
C ILE A 103 -10.88 2.76 8.74
N LYS A 104 -11.61 3.12 7.68
CA LYS A 104 -10.98 3.62 6.45
C LYS A 104 -10.40 5.00 6.72
N VAL A 105 -9.15 5.20 6.31
CA VAL A 105 -8.58 6.54 6.16
C VAL A 105 -9.00 7.04 4.78
N VAL A 106 -9.81 8.09 4.75
CA VAL A 106 -10.26 8.72 3.51
C VAL A 106 -9.28 9.83 3.17
N ASP A 107 -8.78 9.85 1.93
CA ASP A 107 -8.05 11.01 1.43
C ASP A 107 -9.03 12.17 1.24
N THR A 108 -8.92 13.23 2.04
CA THR A 108 -9.76 14.43 1.91
C THR A 108 -9.12 15.49 1.02
N PHE A 109 -8.03 15.18 0.29
CA PHE A 109 -7.39 16.17 -0.57
C PHE A 109 -8.19 16.38 -1.88
N GLU A 110 -9.06 17.40 -1.89
CA GLU A 110 -9.87 17.84 -3.03
C GLU A 110 -9.25 19.00 -3.85
N GLU A 111 -7.92 19.08 -3.96
CA GLU A 111 -7.33 20.16 -4.77
C GLU A 111 -7.37 19.79 -6.27
N LYS A 112 -7.89 20.67 -7.13
CA LYS A 112 -7.79 20.52 -8.60
C LYS A 112 -6.32 20.65 -9.00
N LEU A 113 -5.59 19.54 -9.02
CA LEU A 113 -4.20 19.51 -9.46
C LEU A 113 -4.11 19.89 -10.94
N ARG A 114 -3.46 21.02 -11.21
CA ARG A 114 -2.90 21.33 -12.53
C ARG A 114 -1.40 21.12 -12.45
N MET A 115 -0.90 20.09 -13.13
CA MET A 115 0.53 19.88 -13.26
C MET A 115 1.05 20.70 -14.43
N ASP A 116 2.00 21.59 -14.14
CA ASP A 116 2.73 22.28 -15.19
C ASP A 116 3.70 21.31 -15.88
N ARG A 117 3.81 21.42 -17.20
CA ARG A 117 4.88 20.73 -17.93
C ARG A 117 6.23 21.35 -17.54
N GLU A 118 7.20 20.50 -17.20
CA GLU A 118 8.58 20.94 -17.05
C GLU A 118 9.20 21.16 -18.44
N ALA A 119 9.89 22.29 -18.61
CA ALA A 119 10.69 22.52 -19.80
C ALA A 119 11.94 21.64 -19.75
N LYS A 120 12.31 21.01 -20.87
CA LYS A 120 13.57 20.26 -21.00
C LYS A 120 14.74 21.19 -20.70
N LYS A 121 15.41 21.03 -19.55
CA LYS A 121 16.72 21.63 -19.29
C LYS A 121 17.78 20.60 -19.63
N GLY A 122 18.72 20.96 -20.51
CA GLY A 122 19.78 20.12 -21.03
C GLY A 122 20.91 19.77 -20.05
N GLU A 123 20.64 19.76 -18.75
CA GLU A 123 21.57 19.16 -17.78
C GLU A 123 21.26 17.67 -17.69
N THR A 124 22.26 16.81 -17.51
CA THR A 124 22.09 15.38 -17.24
C THR A 124 22.59 15.12 -15.83
N ILE A 125 21.76 14.53 -14.96
CA ILE A 125 22.20 14.10 -13.63
C ILE A 125 22.57 12.63 -13.73
N ASN A 126 23.83 12.32 -13.46
CA ASN A 126 24.30 10.95 -13.34
C ASN A 126 23.92 10.40 -11.97
N TYR A 127 23.15 9.32 -11.96
CA TYR A 127 22.83 8.54 -10.77
C TYR A 127 22.60 7.09 -11.18
N VAL A 128 22.70 6.17 -10.23
CA VAL A 128 22.38 4.75 -10.43
C VAL A 128 21.20 4.42 -9.54
N TYR A 129 20.17 3.77 -10.10
CA TYR A 129 19.07 3.25 -9.32
C TYR A 129 19.42 1.85 -8.79
N ASP A 130 19.61 1.75 -7.48
CA ASP A 130 19.81 0.49 -6.79
C ASP A 130 18.46 -0.03 -6.29
N ARG A 131 17.84 -0.87 -7.13
CA ARG A 131 16.57 -1.55 -6.85
C ARG A 131 16.57 -2.29 -5.52
N MET A 132 17.69 -2.92 -5.18
CA MET A 132 17.77 -3.71 -3.95
C MET A 132 17.80 -2.83 -2.72
N LYS A 133 18.38 -1.62 -2.78
CA LYS A 133 18.22 -0.63 -1.71
C LYS A 133 16.80 -0.13 -1.57
N ALA A 134 16.10 0.12 -2.68
CA ALA A 134 14.69 0.50 -2.64
C ALA A 134 13.82 -0.61 -2.00
N VAL A 135 14.01 -1.86 -2.40
CA VAL A 135 13.33 -3.02 -1.79
C VAL A 135 13.70 -3.17 -0.32
N LYS A 136 14.98 -3.04 0.05
CA LYS A 136 15.41 -3.13 1.45
C LYS A 136 14.76 -2.04 2.31
N TYR A 137 14.63 -0.83 1.78
CA TYR A 137 13.90 0.25 2.45
C TYR A 137 12.42 -0.11 2.61
N ALA A 138 11.78 -0.58 1.54
CA ALA A 138 10.38 -0.98 1.55
C ALA A 138 10.12 -2.10 2.56
N GLU A 139 11.02 -3.07 2.70
CA GLU A 139 10.96 -4.16 3.66
C GLU A 139 11.21 -3.71 5.10
N MET A 140 12.03 -2.68 5.31
CA MET A 140 12.32 -2.14 6.64
C MET A 140 11.16 -1.29 7.18
N TRP A 141 10.54 -0.49 6.30
CA TRP A 141 9.57 0.52 6.70
C TRP A 141 8.11 0.16 6.37
N TRP A 142 7.80 -1.03 5.83
CA TRP A 142 6.44 -1.38 5.38
C TRP A 142 5.31 -1.14 6.40
N ASN A 143 5.59 -1.25 7.71
CA ASN A 143 4.62 -1.03 8.80
C ASN A 143 5.01 0.08 9.79
N SER A 144 6.00 0.91 9.45
CA SER A 144 6.46 2.00 10.32
C SER A 144 6.86 3.22 9.48
N TYR A 145 7.08 4.37 10.12
CA TYR A 145 7.36 5.61 9.39
C TYR A 145 8.77 6.09 9.69
N HIS A 146 9.56 6.34 8.64
CA HIS A 146 10.92 6.82 8.82
C HIS A 146 10.89 8.26 9.38
N PRO A 147 11.56 8.53 10.52
CA PRO A 147 11.44 9.80 11.23
C PRO A 147 12.03 11.03 10.51
N ALA A 148 12.73 10.83 9.38
CA ALA A 148 13.30 11.90 8.58
C ALA A 148 12.27 12.48 7.59
N PHE A 149 11.15 11.80 7.41
CA PHE A 149 10.08 12.17 6.49
C PHE A 149 8.80 12.49 7.27
N PRO A 150 7.97 13.44 6.79
CA PRO A 150 6.65 13.66 7.34
C PRO A 150 5.80 12.41 7.15
N LYS A 151 4.94 12.15 8.13
CA LYS A 151 3.90 11.14 8.05
C LYS A 151 2.62 11.77 7.53
N PHE A 152 1.98 11.12 6.56
CA PHE A 152 0.66 11.48 6.09
C PHE A 152 -0.39 10.46 6.54
N ASP A 153 -1.66 10.87 6.56
CA ASP A 153 -2.78 9.94 6.78
C ASP A 153 -2.95 9.02 5.56
N VAL A 154 -2.80 9.58 4.36
CA VAL A 154 -2.69 8.85 3.09
C VAL A 154 -1.26 8.97 2.59
N ASP A 155 -0.50 7.88 2.73
CA ASP A 155 0.97 7.91 2.73
C ASP A 155 1.59 7.02 1.64
N CYS A 156 0.77 6.37 0.81
CA CYS A 156 1.21 5.45 -0.24
C CYS A 156 2.35 6.01 -1.11
N THR A 157 2.17 7.22 -1.63
CA THR A 157 3.12 7.84 -2.56
C THR A 157 4.34 8.41 -1.86
N ASN A 158 4.16 8.93 -0.63
CA ASN A 158 5.30 9.36 0.19
C ASN A 158 6.21 8.17 0.52
N PHE A 159 5.64 7.02 0.89
CA PHE A 159 6.38 5.79 1.11
C PHE A 159 7.10 5.29 -0.14
N VAL A 160 6.41 5.20 -1.28
CA VAL A 160 7.04 4.79 -2.55
C VAL A 160 8.16 5.75 -2.93
N SER A 161 7.96 7.06 -2.77
CA SER A 161 8.99 8.06 -3.05
C SER A 161 10.22 7.91 -2.15
N GLN A 162 10.02 7.61 -0.87
CA GLN A 162 11.13 7.30 0.04
C GLN A 162 11.90 6.05 -0.39
N CYS A 163 11.20 5.00 -0.86
CA CYS A 163 11.85 3.79 -1.36
C CYS A 163 12.74 4.09 -2.58
N LEU A 164 12.19 4.83 -3.56
CA LEU A 164 12.94 5.23 -4.76
C LEU A 164 14.14 6.13 -4.43
N TYR A 165 13.96 7.06 -3.49
CA TYR A 165 15.05 7.92 -3.01
C TYR A 165 16.14 7.12 -2.30
N ALA A 166 15.77 6.16 -1.45
CA ALA A 166 16.72 5.24 -0.81
C ALA A 166 17.46 4.36 -1.83
N GLY A 167 16.83 4.10 -2.98
CA GLY A 167 17.46 3.48 -4.15
C GLY A 167 18.47 4.37 -4.87
N GLY A 168 18.68 5.63 -4.46
CA GLY A 168 19.70 6.53 -5.01
C GLY A 168 19.20 7.48 -6.09
N ILE A 169 17.89 7.54 -6.35
CA ILE A 169 17.33 8.48 -7.32
C ILE A 169 17.33 9.91 -6.74
N PRO A 170 17.93 10.90 -7.43
CA PRO A 170 18.02 12.26 -6.93
C PRO A 170 16.68 12.99 -7.02
N MET A 171 16.40 13.83 -6.03
CA MET A 171 15.27 14.75 -6.06
C MET A 171 15.54 15.91 -7.02
N THR A 172 14.54 16.31 -7.81
CA THR A 172 14.68 17.41 -8.80
C THR A 172 13.48 18.34 -8.79
N GLY A 173 13.64 19.58 -9.30
CA GLY A 173 12.54 20.54 -9.52
C GLY A 173 12.09 21.39 -8.32
N TYR A 174 12.83 21.34 -7.20
CA TYR A 174 12.68 22.27 -6.07
C TYR A 174 12.86 23.74 -6.53
N PRO A 175 12.10 24.72 -6.00
CA PRO A 175 11.13 24.65 -4.88
C PRO A 175 9.65 24.63 -5.30
N ASN A 176 9.33 24.54 -6.59
CA ASN A 176 7.93 24.63 -7.02
C ASN A 176 7.21 23.31 -6.69
N ARG A 177 6.11 23.37 -5.92
CA ARG A 177 5.35 22.17 -5.51
C ARG A 177 4.63 21.48 -6.67
N GLN A 178 4.34 22.20 -7.75
CA GLN A 178 3.72 21.67 -8.97
C GLN A 178 4.71 21.02 -9.93
N LYS A 179 6.02 21.11 -9.65
CA LYS A 179 7.10 20.61 -10.52
C LYS A 179 8.05 19.72 -9.74
N GLY A 180 8.75 18.88 -10.49
CA GLY A 180 9.78 18.01 -9.98
C GLY A 180 9.25 16.83 -9.19
N TRP A 181 10.16 16.15 -8.51
CA TRP A 181 9.91 15.10 -7.54
C TRP A 181 10.90 15.29 -6.40
N TRP A 182 10.43 15.86 -5.29
CA TRP A 182 11.31 16.29 -4.21
C TRP A 182 10.58 16.44 -2.88
N MET A 183 11.35 16.27 -1.80
CA MET A 183 10.98 16.70 -0.46
C MET A 183 12.17 17.36 0.22
N LYS A 184 11.98 18.59 0.71
CA LYS A 184 13.05 19.37 1.35
C LYS A 184 12.46 20.36 2.36
N ASN A 185 13.12 20.51 3.51
CA ASN A 185 12.75 21.48 4.55
C ASN A 185 11.26 21.42 4.96
N LYS A 186 10.71 20.21 5.15
CA LYS A 186 9.29 19.98 5.46
C LYS A 186 8.31 20.50 4.40
N SER A 187 8.77 20.72 3.17
CA SER A 187 7.95 20.98 1.98
C SER A 187 8.20 19.88 0.95
N TRP A 188 7.25 19.69 0.03
CA TRP A 188 7.29 18.62 -0.97
C TRP A 188 6.55 19.02 -2.24
N SER A 189 6.98 18.43 -3.36
CA SER A 189 6.20 18.42 -4.60
C SER A 189 4.96 17.54 -4.48
N TYR A 190 3.92 17.84 -5.24
CA TYR A 190 2.72 17.00 -5.28
C TYR A 190 3.06 15.57 -5.72
N SER A 191 3.92 15.42 -6.73
CA SER A 191 4.42 14.12 -7.21
C SER A 191 5.16 13.30 -6.14
N TRP A 192 5.67 13.92 -5.07
CA TRP A 192 6.31 13.17 -3.97
C TRP A 192 5.30 12.50 -3.04
N ALA A 193 4.09 13.07 -2.89
CA ALA A 193 3.15 12.67 -1.83
C ALA A 193 1.74 12.31 -2.32
N VAL A 194 1.34 12.70 -3.53
CA VAL A 194 -0.03 12.52 -4.06
C VAL A 194 -0.02 11.53 -5.22
N ALA A 195 -0.81 10.45 -5.12
CA ALA A 195 -0.80 9.34 -6.08
C ALA A 195 -1.10 9.79 -7.52
N HIS A 196 -2.13 10.63 -7.70
CA HIS A 196 -2.47 11.16 -9.02
C HIS A 196 -1.33 11.99 -9.65
N ALA A 197 -0.71 12.87 -8.87
CA ALA A 197 0.42 13.67 -9.34
C ALA A 197 1.62 12.80 -9.70
N PHE A 198 1.88 11.77 -8.89
CA PHE A 198 2.99 10.86 -9.07
C PHE A 198 2.85 10.02 -10.33
N ARG A 199 1.66 9.48 -10.59
CA ARG A 199 1.37 8.74 -11.83
C ARG A 199 1.70 9.58 -13.07
N TRP A 200 1.26 10.84 -13.11
CA TRP A 200 1.53 11.73 -14.24
C TRP A 200 3.00 12.11 -14.36
N TYR A 201 3.68 12.29 -13.22
CA TYR A 201 5.13 12.50 -13.19
C TYR A 201 5.89 11.30 -13.77
N LEU A 202 5.52 10.06 -13.40
CA LEU A 202 6.16 8.85 -13.94
C LEU A 202 5.96 8.68 -15.46
N SER A 203 4.87 9.21 -16.02
CA SER A 203 4.65 9.22 -17.48
C SER A 203 5.46 10.29 -18.23
N GLY A 204 6.12 11.20 -17.51
CA GLY A 204 6.89 12.29 -18.10
C GLY A 204 8.38 11.97 -18.27
N GLU A 205 9.05 12.71 -19.15
CA GLU A 205 10.51 12.72 -19.24
C GLU A 205 11.08 13.75 -18.27
N HIS A 206 11.82 13.27 -17.27
CA HIS A 206 12.42 14.13 -16.24
C HIS A 206 13.92 13.89 -16.09
N LEU A 207 14.59 14.86 -15.47
CA LEU A 207 16.04 14.84 -15.24
C LEU A 207 16.46 13.75 -14.23
N GLY A 208 15.70 13.63 -13.13
CA GLY A 208 15.90 12.65 -12.08
C GLY A 208 15.15 11.35 -12.40
N LEU A 209 14.23 10.98 -11.50
CA LEU A 209 13.35 9.82 -11.61
C LEU A 209 12.75 9.68 -13.03
N GLN A 210 13.09 8.58 -13.70
CA GLN A 210 12.55 8.19 -15.00
C GLN A 210 11.90 6.83 -14.89
N ALA A 211 10.79 6.66 -15.61
CA ALA A 211 10.09 5.40 -15.71
C ALA A 211 9.60 5.16 -17.13
N MET A 212 9.42 3.89 -17.46
CA MET A 212 8.79 3.43 -18.68
C MET A 212 7.49 2.73 -18.31
N GLU A 213 6.39 3.13 -18.95
CA GLU A 213 5.13 2.39 -18.79
C GLU A 213 5.26 1.05 -19.50
N VAL A 214 4.95 -0.04 -18.79
CA VAL A 214 4.93 -1.41 -19.31
C VAL A 214 3.49 -1.90 -19.38
N SER A 215 3.19 -2.83 -20.29
CA SER A 215 1.82 -3.21 -20.59
C SER A 215 1.25 -4.26 -19.64
N ALA A 216 2.11 -4.99 -18.92
CA ALA A 216 1.70 -6.12 -18.11
C ALA A 216 2.51 -6.20 -16.79
N PRO A 217 1.89 -6.66 -15.68
CA PRO A 217 2.54 -6.71 -14.37
C PRO A 217 3.75 -7.65 -14.32
N GLU A 218 3.81 -8.69 -15.15
CA GLU A 218 4.90 -9.65 -15.26
C GLU A 218 6.21 -9.00 -15.73
N GLN A 219 6.10 -7.89 -16.47
CA GLN A 219 7.25 -7.12 -16.98
C GLN A 219 7.91 -6.30 -15.87
N LEU A 220 7.23 -6.07 -14.74
CA LEU A 220 7.79 -5.33 -13.62
C LEU A 220 8.92 -6.12 -12.96
N MET A 221 9.91 -5.40 -12.46
CA MET A 221 11.04 -5.88 -11.70
C MET A 221 10.94 -5.40 -10.25
N LEU A 222 11.83 -5.92 -9.40
CA LEU A 222 11.99 -5.41 -8.05
C LEU A 222 12.30 -3.90 -8.08
N GLY A 223 11.67 -3.16 -7.18
CA GLY A 223 11.77 -1.70 -7.13
C GLY A 223 10.91 -0.96 -8.16
N ASP A 224 10.13 -1.66 -8.98
CA ASP A 224 9.19 -1.01 -9.89
C ASP A 224 7.88 -0.61 -9.18
N VAL A 225 7.10 0.25 -9.82
CA VAL A 225 5.94 0.90 -9.22
C VAL A 225 4.66 0.51 -9.94
N ILE A 226 3.58 0.36 -9.17
CA ILE A 226 2.21 0.21 -9.68
C ILE A 226 1.37 1.38 -9.17
N CYS A 227 0.65 2.04 -10.07
CA CYS A 227 -0.36 3.04 -9.72
C CYS A 227 -1.76 2.46 -9.97
N TYR A 228 -2.68 2.75 -9.06
CA TYR A 228 -4.05 2.25 -9.07
C TYR A 228 -5.03 3.41 -9.14
N ASP A 229 -6.02 3.28 -10.01
CA ASP A 229 -7.23 4.10 -10.07
C ASP A 229 -8.37 3.15 -9.68
N PHE A 230 -8.86 3.25 -8.45
CA PHE A 230 -9.76 2.25 -7.89
C PHE A 230 -11.14 2.29 -8.53
N GLU A 231 -11.63 3.47 -8.87
CA GLU A 231 -12.95 3.73 -9.43
C GLU A 231 -12.98 3.74 -10.97
N GLY A 232 -11.81 3.75 -11.63
CA GLY A 232 -11.70 3.85 -13.08
C GLY A 232 -12.10 5.22 -13.64
N ASP A 233 -12.08 6.27 -12.82
CA ASP A 233 -12.53 7.62 -13.20
C ASP A 233 -11.40 8.50 -13.76
N GLY A 234 -10.19 7.95 -13.86
CA GLY A 234 -8.97 8.62 -14.30
C GLY A 234 -8.18 9.27 -13.18
N ARG A 235 -8.70 9.31 -11.94
CA ARG A 235 -7.96 9.71 -10.75
C ARG A 235 -7.20 8.52 -10.20
N PHE A 236 -5.91 8.70 -9.91
CA PHE A 236 -5.10 7.62 -9.34
C PHE A 236 -5.01 7.84 -7.84
N ASP A 237 -5.37 6.82 -7.07
CA ASP A 237 -5.62 6.90 -5.64
C ASP A 237 -4.50 6.27 -4.83
N HIS A 238 -3.80 5.30 -5.43
CA HIS A 238 -2.83 4.50 -4.71
C HIS A 238 -1.60 4.20 -5.54
N SER A 239 -0.48 4.02 -4.83
CA SER A 239 0.79 3.61 -5.42
C SER A 239 1.47 2.57 -4.52
N THR A 240 2.13 1.60 -5.15
CA THR A 240 2.85 0.53 -4.46
C THR A 240 4.20 0.27 -5.12
N ILE A 241 5.10 -0.40 -4.40
CA ILE A 241 6.41 -0.80 -4.90
C ILE A 241 6.55 -2.33 -4.89
N VAL A 242 7.08 -2.88 -5.98
CA VAL A 242 7.34 -4.31 -6.15
C VAL A 242 8.56 -4.73 -5.32
N VAL A 243 8.37 -5.69 -4.42
CA VAL A 243 9.44 -6.18 -3.51
C VAL A 243 9.77 -7.65 -3.71
N ALA A 244 8.87 -8.41 -4.32
CA ALA A 244 9.09 -9.81 -4.68
C ALA A 244 8.26 -10.19 -5.90
N LYS A 245 8.51 -11.38 -6.43
CA LYS A 245 7.63 -12.05 -7.38
C LYS A 245 7.19 -13.38 -6.80
N ASP A 246 5.97 -13.75 -7.10
CA ASP A 246 5.43 -15.04 -6.74
C ASP A 246 5.93 -16.14 -7.69
N ARG A 247 5.48 -17.39 -7.46
CA ARG A 247 5.92 -18.53 -8.27
C ARG A 247 5.35 -18.58 -9.69
N GLN A 248 4.42 -17.69 -10.02
CA GLN A 248 3.90 -17.50 -11.37
C GLN A 248 4.51 -16.25 -12.04
N GLY A 249 5.50 -15.61 -11.40
CA GLY A 249 6.18 -14.42 -11.94
C GLY A 249 5.43 -13.11 -11.71
N MET A 250 4.35 -13.14 -10.92
CA MET A 250 3.51 -11.97 -10.65
C MET A 250 4.07 -11.14 -9.49
N PRO A 251 3.96 -9.81 -9.52
CA PRO A 251 4.50 -8.98 -8.45
C PRO A 251 3.82 -9.19 -7.09
N LEU A 252 4.63 -9.10 -6.04
CA LEU A 252 4.21 -8.91 -4.66
C LEU A 252 4.72 -7.53 -4.20
N VAL A 253 3.85 -6.76 -3.55
CA VAL A 253 4.09 -5.33 -3.30
C VAL A 253 4.04 -4.98 -1.82
N ASN A 254 4.81 -3.94 -1.46
CA ASN A 254 4.68 -3.25 -0.19
C ASN A 254 3.98 -1.90 -0.41
N ALA A 255 3.23 -1.46 0.60
CA ALA A 255 2.44 -0.24 0.50
C ALA A 255 2.13 0.35 1.89
N HIS A 256 1.88 1.66 1.93
CA HIS A 256 1.33 2.39 3.08
C HIS A 256 -0.17 2.71 2.91
N THR A 257 -0.73 3.57 3.79
CA THR A 257 -2.17 3.88 3.96
C THR A 257 -2.94 2.72 4.61
N THR A 258 -2.92 1.55 3.97
CA THR A 258 -3.18 0.27 4.64
C THR A 258 -1.88 -0.53 4.55
N ASN A 259 -1.06 -0.41 5.58
CA ASN A 259 0.30 -0.94 5.59
C ASN A 259 0.28 -2.43 5.23
N SER A 260 0.96 -2.78 4.16
CA SER A 260 0.92 -4.12 3.56
C SER A 260 2.33 -4.53 3.16
N ARG A 261 2.66 -5.80 3.37
CA ARG A 261 3.93 -6.40 2.96
C ARG A 261 3.71 -7.68 2.17
N MET A 262 4.39 -7.79 1.02
CA MET A 262 4.29 -8.91 0.09
C MET A 262 2.85 -9.24 -0.34
N ARG A 263 1.99 -8.22 -0.44
CA ARG A 263 0.61 -8.37 -0.90
C ARG A 263 0.57 -8.62 -2.39
N TYR A 264 -0.39 -9.41 -2.86
CA TYR A 264 -0.58 -9.59 -4.30
C TYR A 264 -0.94 -8.28 -5.02
N TRP A 265 -0.29 -8.04 -6.16
CA TRP A 265 -0.35 -6.76 -6.88
C TRP A 265 -1.75 -6.34 -7.32
N SER A 266 -2.67 -7.27 -7.58
CA SER A 266 -3.98 -6.96 -8.17
C SER A 266 -4.91 -6.22 -7.22
N TYR A 267 -4.66 -6.23 -5.91
CA TYR A 267 -5.49 -5.55 -4.92
C TYR A 267 -6.98 -5.96 -4.93
N GLU A 268 -7.36 -7.06 -5.59
CA GLU A 268 -8.75 -7.57 -5.68
C GLU A 268 -9.37 -7.87 -4.29
N ASP A 269 -8.53 -8.10 -3.29
CA ASP A 269 -8.90 -8.32 -1.89
C ASP A 269 -8.94 -7.02 -1.05
N SER A 270 -8.78 -5.85 -1.67
CA SER A 270 -8.82 -4.55 -1.01
C SER A 270 -10.24 -4.10 -0.70
N SER A 271 -10.42 -3.43 0.44
CA SER A 271 -11.67 -2.74 0.75
C SER A 271 -11.96 -1.53 -0.16
N ALA A 272 -10.97 -1.08 -0.92
CA ALA A 272 -11.08 -0.03 -1.94
C ALA A 272 -11.28 -0.58 -3.36
N TYR A 273 -11.20 -1.90 -3.56
CA TYR A 273 -11.38 -2.49 -4.88
C TYR A 273 -12.78 -2.25 -5.44
N THR A 274 -12.84 -1.81 -6.70
CA THR A 274 -14.04 -1.86 -7.53
C THR A 274 -13.76 -2.70 -8.79
N PRO A 275 -14.80 -3.22 -9.46
CA PRO A 275 -14.64 -3.89 -10.74
C PRO A 275 -14.03 -3.02 -11.86
N ASP A 276 -14.10 -1.70 -11.71
CA ASP A 276 -13.64 -0.72 -12.71
C ASP A 276 -12.17 -0.32 -12.53
N ILE A 277 -11.48 -0.91 -11.54
CA ILE A 277 -10.08 -0.63 -11.21
C ILE A 277 -9.17 -0.63 -12.45
N GLN A 278 -8.38 0.42 -12.60
CA GLN A 278 -7.36 0.55 -13.64
C GLN A 278 -5.96 0.55 -13.04
N TYR A 279 -4.99 0.05 -13.81
CA TYR A 279 -3.59 -0.04 -13.39
C TYR A 279 -2.69 0.72 -14.37
N LYS A 280 -1.60 1.26 -13.81
CA LYS A 280 -0.43 1.69 -14.58
C LYS A 280 0.82 1.06 -13.99
N PHE A 281 1.56 0.36 -14.84
CA PHE A 281 2.76 -0.37 -14.47
C PHE A 281 3.98 0.42 -14.93
N PHE A 282 4.87 0.79 -14.01
CA PHE A 282 6.03 1.62 -14.30
C PHE A 282 7.32 0.89 -13.97
N HIS A 283 8.06 0.56 -15.02
CA HIS A 283 9.45 0.12 -14.90
C HIS A 283 10.35 1.34 -14.64
N ILE A 284 10.98 1.40 -13.47
CA ILE A 284 11.88 2.50 -13.14
C ILE A 284 13.20 2.28 -13.87
N VAL A 285 13.69 3.29 -14.60
CA VAL A 285 14.86 3.12 -15.47
C VAL A 285 16.15 3.13 -14.65
N ASP A 286 16.96 2.08 -14.81
CA ASP A 286 18.32 2.02 -14.29
C ASP A 286 19.24 2.82 -15.22
N LYS A 287 19.87 3.89 -14.72
CA LYS A 287 20.87 4.67 -15.49
C LYS A 287 22.32 4.19 -15.23
N GLY A 288 22.50 2.89 -14.98
CA GLY A 288 23.76 2.26 -14.64
C GLY A 288 24.35 1.42 -15.75
#